data_AF-A0A2U2XH59-F1
#
_entry.id   AF-A0A2U2XH59-F1
#
_cell.length_a   1.000
_cell.length_b   1.000
_cell.length_c   1.000
_cell.angle_alpha   90.00
_cell.angle_beta   90.00
_cell.angle_gamma   90.00
#
_symmetry.space_group_name_H-M   'P 1'
#
loop_
_entity.id
_entity.type
_entity.pdbx_description
1 polymer ?
#
loop_
_entity_poly.entity_id
_entity_poly.type
_entity_poly.pdbx_seq_one_letter_code
_entity_poly.pdbx_strand_id
1 'polypeptide(L)'
;MENFEQQYPQKPILMKRKSGGHISVTVLSMVIFAITFSLILDDYYLIAILLGVLLFHELGHFLMMKLFNYEELNMLFIPFMGAMVSGRKKEYSQIESSLMVIAGPLPGILLGAFLLLYNWTEPSSLYIQLGVILILLNVMNLIPIDPLDGGQLMRILFFNNYEYAQLIFTAISSLAVAGVGLYFNSWLMIIFGLLLGLRIKNKNKLYLIRKDMKEDDIEYESNYDDISNKTYSKIKRIIIEHTPVLNEIEEYNEEERYNQIVAKQVDGVLFPPTKKDASIAFKLFMLFLWAGGIILSTYAITAIEFNSIINAFQNR
;
A
#
# COMPACT_ATOMS: atom_id res chain seq x y z
N MET A 1 39.93 -5.86 -14.22
CA MET A 1 38.89 -5.03 -13.58
C MET A 1 38.85 -5.20 -12.05
N GLU A 2 39.40 -6.28 -11.48
CA GLU A 2 39.41 -6.53 -10.02
C GLU A 2 40.23 -5.54 -9.17
N ASN A 3 41.26 -4.88 -9.72
CA ASN A 3 42.16 -3.99 -8.94
C ASN A 3 41.56 -2.62 -8.54
N PHE A 4 40.39 -2.22 -9.05
CA PHE A 4 39.78 -0.91 -8.69
C PHE A 4 38.76 -0.99 -7.54
N GLU A 5 38.23 -2.17 -7.22
CA GLU A 5 37.29 -2.36 -6.10
C GLU A 5 37.98 -2.32 -4.74
N GLN A 6 39.28 -2.66 -4.66
CA GLN A 6 40.06 -2.65 -3.42
C GLN A 6 40.32 -1.25 -2.83
N GLN A 7 40.07 -0.18 -3.59
CA GLN A 7 40.26 1.20 -3.13
C GLN A 7 39.09 1.70 -2.26
N TYR A 8 37.95 1.01 -2.27
CA TYR A 8 36.76 1.41 -1.53
C TYR A 8 36.59 0.57 -0.26
N PRO A 9 36.08 1.16 0.84
CA PRO A 9 35.79 0.41 2.05
C PRO A 9 34.78 -0.71 1.77
N GLN A 10 34.96 -1.84 2.45
CA GLN A 10 34.10 -2.99 2.28
C GLN A 10 32.66 -2.63 2.68
N LYS A 11 31.70 -2.90 1.78
CA LYS A 11 30.26 -2.75 2.07
C LYS A 11 29.88 -3.65 3.26
N PRO A 12 29.21 -3.13 4.30
CA PRO A 12 28.80 -3.94 5.43
C PRO A 12 27.69 -4.92 5.02
N ILE A 13 27.69 -6.10 5.64
CA ILE A 13 26.60 -7.08 5.48
C ILE A 13 25.39 -6.53 6.21
N LEU A 14 24.31 -6.26 5.48
CA LEU A 14 23.09 -5.73 6.04
C LEU A 14 22.34 -6.84 6.80
N MET A 15 22.25 -6.69 8.12
CA MET A 15 21.48 -7.62 8.95
C MET A 15 19.99 -7.33 8.82
N LYS A 16 19.34 -7.99 7.87
CA LYS A 16 17.86 -7.97 7.72
C LYS A 16 17.24 -8.84 8.81
N ARG A 17 16.46 -8.24 9.72
CA ARG A 17 15.62 -9.03 10.64
C ARG A 17 14.57 -9.74 9.78
N LYS A 18 14.61 -11.07 9.72
CA LYS A 18 13.52 -11.87 9.15
C LYS A 18 12.27 -11.63 10.00
N SER A 19 11.43 -10.69 9.57
CA SER A 19 10.09 -10.52 10.10
C SER A 19 9.21 -11.57 9.46
N GLY A 20 9.27 -12.80 9.95
CA GLY A 20 8.23 -13.78 9.61
C GLY A 20 6.90 -13.24 10.12
N GLY A 21 5.87 -13.21 9.26
CA GLY A 21 4.51 -12.85 9.65
C GLY A 21 4.04 -13.70 10.81
N HIS A 22 4.18 -13.16 12.02
CA HIS A 22 3.69 -13.81 13.21
C HIS A 22 2.18 -13.65 13.22
N ILE A 23 1.45 -14.74 12.96
CA ILE A 23 -0.02 -14.79 13.05
C ILE A 23 -0.51 -14.17 14.38
N SER A 24 0.27 -14.33 15.46
CA SER A 24 -0.01 -13.68 16.74
C SER A 24 -0.09 -12.15 16.68
N VAL A 25 0.76 -11.50 15.89
CA VAL A 25 0.73 -10.04 15.68
C VAL A 25 -0.51 -9.64 14.88
N THR A 26 -0.85 -10.39 13.82
CA THR A 26 -2.08 -10.15 13.06
C THR A 26 -3.31 -10.29 13.95
N VAL A 27 -3.43 -11.39 14.70
CA VAL A 27 -4.55 -11.63 15.64
C VAL A 27 -4.60 -10.55 16.72
N LEU A 28 -3.46 -10.19 17.32
CA LEU A 28 -3.40 -9.11 18.30
C LEU A 28 -3.88 -7.77 17.71
N SER A 29 -3.45 -7.44 16.48
CA SER A 29 -3.88 -6.22 15.79
C SER A 29 -5.38 -6.21 15.48
N MET A 30 -5.96 -7.37 15.12
CA MET A 30 -7.41 -7.52 14.92
C MET A 30 -8.19 -7.31 16.22
N VAL A 31 -7.70 -7.84 17.34
CA VAL A 31 -8.32 -7.65 18.65
C VAL A 31 -8.27 -6.18 19.08
N ILE A 32 -7.12 -5.52 18.92
CA ILE A 32 -6.98 -4.09 19.21
C ILE A 32 -7.92 -3.27 18.31
N PHE A 33 -8.02 -3.61 17.02
CA PHE A 33 -8.97 -2.99 16.10
C PHE A 33 -10.41 -3.14 16.60
N ALA A 34 -10.83 -4.37 16.94
CA ALA A 34 -12.18 -4.66 17.44
C ALA A 34 -12.50 -3.85 18.71
N ILE A 35 -11.59 -3.85 19.69
CA ILE A 35 -11.73 -3.10 20.93
C ILE A 35 -11.87 -1.61 20.62
N THR A 36 -10.98 -1.06 19.80
CA THR A 36 -11.00 0.36 19.45
C THR A 36 -12.31 0.78 18.81
N PHE A 37 -12.83 -0.01 17.87
CA PHE A 37 -14.14 0.26 17.26
C PHE A 37 -15.30 0.08 18.23
N SER A 38 -15.22 -0.87 19.17
CA SER A 38 -16.26 -1.06 20.19
C SER A 38 -16.39 0.11 21.18
N LEU A 39 -15.37 0.97 21.30
CA LEU A 39 -15.45 2.20 22.09
C LEU A 39 -16.25 3.32 21.42
N ILE A 40 -16.53 3.18 20.12
CA ILE A 40 -17.21 4.20 19.30
C ILE A 40 -18.53 3.69 18.75
N LEU A 41 -18.60 2.40 18.43
CA LEU A 41 -19.76 1.71 17.90
C LEU A 41 -20.22 0.65 18.89
N ASP A 42 -21.41 0.82 19.46
CA ASP A 42 -22.09 -0.19 20.28
C ASP A 42 -22.78 -1.28 19.42
N ASP A 43 -22.12 -1.71 18.34
CA ASP A 43 -22.62 -2.73 17.41
C ASP A 43 -21.55 -3.77 17.08
N TYR A 44 -21.41 -4.76 17.97
CA TYR A 44 -20.42 -5.84 17.83
C TYR A 44 -20.62 -6.67 16.56
N TYR A 45 -21.87 -6.79 16.08
CA TYR A 45 -22.17 -7.54 14.87
C TYR A 45 -21.66 -6.80 13.62
N LEU A 46 -21.85 -5.47 13.56
CA LEU A 46 -21.27 -4.63 12.52
C LEU A 46 -19.74 -4.69 12.53
N ILE A 47 -19.13 -4.63 13.72
CA ILE A 47 -17.67 -4.73 13.88
C ILE A 47 -17.16 -6.08 13.35
N ALA A 48 -17.86 -7.18 13.66
CA ALA A 48 -17.50 -8.51 13.16
C ALA A 48 -17.60 -8.59 11.62
N ILE A 49 -18.65 -8.02 11.03
CA ILE A 49 -18.78 -7.94 9.57
C ILE A 49 -17.63 -7.12 8.97
N LEU A 50 -17.35 -5.93 9.52
CA LEU A 50 -16.27 -5.05 9.03
C LEU A 50 -14.92 -5.76 9.06
N LEU A 51 -14.60 -6.44 10.17
CA LEU A 51 -13.39 -7.25 10.29
C LEU A 51 -13.34 -8.38 9.27
N GLY A 52 -14.45 -9.10 9.08
CA GLY A 52 -14.54 -10.19 8.11
C GLY A 52 -14.32 -9.71 6.68
N VAL A 53 -14.91 -8.56 6.30
CA VAL A 53 -14.76 -7.97 4.97
C VAL A 53 -13.35 -7.44 4.74
N LEU A 54 -12.76 -6.74 5.73
CA LEU A 54 -11.36 -6.30 5.67
C LEU A 54 -10.41 -7.48 5.53
N LEU A 55 -10.62 -8.54 6.32
CA LEU A 55 -9.82 -9.75 6.23
C LEU A 55 -9.96 -10.41 4.86
N PHE A 56 -11.17 -10.52 4.33
CA PHE A 56 -11.40 -11.09 3.01
C PHE A 56 -10.69 -10.31 1.90
N HIS A 57 -10.74 -8.97 1.98
CA HIS A 57 -10.01 -8.07 1.07
C HIS A 57 -8.50 -8.28 1.15
N GLU A 58 -7.92 -8.19 2.35
CA GLU A 58 -6.47 -8.36 2.54
C GLU A 58 -5.97 -9.77 2.21
N LEU A 59 -6.81 -10.80 2.42
CA LEU A 59 -6.49 -12.16 2.00
C LEU A 59 -6.32 -12.25 0.48
N GLY A 60 -7.07 -11.47 -0.30
CA GLY A 60 -6.89 -11.36 -1.75
C GLY A 60 -5.47 -10.92 -2.13
N HIS A 61 -4.99 -9.83 -1.50
CA HIS A 61 -3.60 -9.36 -1.67
C HIS A 61 -2.59 -10.40 -1.19
N PHE A 62 -2.79 -10.95 0.01
CA PHE A 62 -1.89 -11.93 0.62
C PHE A 62 -1.72 -13.17 -0.25
N LEU A 63 -2.81 -13.71 -0.79
CA LEU A 63 -2.78 -14.89 -1.65
C LEU A 63 -2.03 -14.61 -2.94
N MET A 64 -2.27 -13.47 -3.59
CA MET A 64 -1.50 -13.10 -4.79
C MET A 64 -0.02 -12.86 -4.50
N MET A 65 0.31 -12.20 -3.39
CA MET A 65 1.69 -12.03 -2.96
C MET A 65 2.38 -13.39 -2.77
N LYS A 66 1.70 -14.35 -2.14
CA LYS A 66 2.22 -15.71 -1.97
C LYS A 66 2.39 -16.44 -3.31
N LEU A 67 1.42 -16.32 -4.23
CA LEU A 67 1.50 -16.90 -5.58
C LEU A 67 2.66 -16.31 -6.40
N PHE A 68 2.95 -15.02 -6.22
CA PHE A 68 4.04 -14.33 -6.91
C PHE A 68 5.36 -14.34 -6.12
N ASN A 69 5.52 -15.24 -5.14
CA ASN A 69 6.75 -15.47 -4.38
C ASN A 69 7.30 -14.23 -3.66
N TYR A 70 6.42 -13.44 -3.07
CA TYR A 70 6.83 -12.39 -2.13
C TYR A 70 7.32 -13.03 -0.83
N GLU A 71 8.39 -12.48 -0.29
CA GLU A 71 9.00 -12.86 0.98
C GLU A 71 8.55 -11.91 2.11
N GLU A 72 8.75 -12.33 3.36
CA GLU A 72 8.47 -11.51 4.56
C GLU A 72 7.03 -10.97 4.61
N LEU A 73 6.06 -11.83 4.28
CA LEU A 73 4.65 -11.46 4.31
C LEU A 73 4.17 -11.16 5.73
N ASN A 74 3.57 -10.00 5.93
CA ASN A 74 3.00 -9.55 7.19
C ASN A 74 1.63 -8.91 6.94
N MET A 75 0.64 -9.18 7.80
CA MET A 75 -0.69 -8.58 7.75
C MET A 75 -1.00 -7.88 9.07
N LEU A 76 -1.43 -6.62 9.02
CA LEU A 76 -1.71 -5.80 10.20
C LEU A 76 -3.04 -5.07 10.05
N PHE A 77 -3.80 -5.02 11.13
CA PHE A 77 -5.02 -4.22 11.24
C PHE A 77 -4.71 -2.95 12.03
N ILE A 78 -4.95 -1.80 11.42
CA ILE A 78 -4.68 -0.48 12.00
C ILE A 78 -6.03 0.19 12.27
N PRO A 79 -6.37 0.47 13.54
CA PRO A 79 -7.62 1.14 13.88
C PRO A 79 -7.82 2.42 13.06
N PHE A 80 -9.05 2.64 12.61
CA PHE A 80 -9.48 3.78 11.75
C PHE A 80 -8.85 3.88 10.36
N MET A 81 -7.77 3.15 10.07
CA MET A 81 -7.12 3.18 8.77
C MET A 81 -7.48 1.95 7.91
N GLY A 82 -7.77 0.81 8.54
CA GLY A 82 -8.16 -0.42 7.86
C GLY A 82 -7.19 -1.56 8.17
N ALA A 83 -6.87 -2.36 7.17
CA ALA A 83 -5.85 -3.39 7.25
C ALA A 83 -4.83 -3.19 6.12
N MET A 84 -3.68 -3.84 6.24
CA MET A 84 -2.67 -3.83 5.19
C MET A 84 -1.85 -5.11 5.21
N VAL A 85 -1.55 -5.62 4.02
CA VAL A 85 -0.52 -6.64 3.81
C VAL A 85 0.75 -6.00 3.25
N SER A 86 1.89 -6.39 3.81
CA SER A 86 3.21 -6.00 3.30
C SER A 86 4.05 -7.24 2.99
N GLY A 87 4.95 -7.09 2.03
CA GLY A 87 5.85 -8.15 1.57
C GLY A 87 6.94 -7.55 0.68
N ARG A 88 8.06 -8.25 0.57
CA ARG A 88 9.21 -7.85 -0.26
C ARG A 88 9.40 -8.82 -1.41
N LYS A 89 9.86 -8.31 -2.54
CA LYS A 89 10.28 -9.13 -3.68
C LYS A 89 11.60 -8.61 -4.22
N LYS A 90 12.48 -9.52 -4.66
CA LYS A 90 13.78 -9.15 -5.24
C LYS A 90 13.67 -8.42 -6.57
N GLU A 91 12.68 -8.80 -7.36
CA GLU A 91 12.36 -8.18 -8.64
C GLU A 91 10.84 -8.13 -8.78
N TYR A 92 10.30 -6.95 -9.03
CA TYR A 92 8.86 -6.76 -9.20
C TYR A 92 8.47 -6.90 -10.67
N SER A 93 7.29 -7.46 -10.96
CA SER A 93 6.67 -7.41 -12.29
C SER A 93 5.50 -6.43 -12.27
N GLN A 94 5.34 -5.69 -13.36
CA GLN A 94 4.20 -4.78 -13.53
C GLN A 94 2.88 -5.56 -13.62
N ILE A 95 2.88 -6.69 -14.32
CA ILE A 95 1.70 -7.58 -14.43
C ILE A 95 1.32 -8.14 -13.05
N GLU A 96 2.28 -8.77 -12.37
CA GLU A 96 2.04 -9.38 -11.05
C GLU A 96 1.56 -8.36 -10.02
N SER A 97 2.21 -7.18 -9.99
CA SER A 97 1.82 -6.09 -9.08
C SER A 97 0.41 -5.59 -9.38
N SER A 98 0.03 -5.48 -10.66
CA SER A 98 -1.32 -5.05 -11.05
C SER A 98 -2.38 -6.08 -10.65
N LEU A 99 -2.10 -7.38 -10.86
CA LEU A 99 -3.01 -8.46 -10.47
C LEU A 99 -3.16 -8.56 -8.95
N MET A 100 -2.05 -8.40 -8.21
CA MET A 100 -2.06 -8.38 -6.75
C MET A 100 -2.94 -7.25 -6.20
N VAL A 101 -2.85 -6.05 -6.78
CA VAL A 101 -3.64 -4.89 -6.35
C VAL A 101 -5.14 -5.06 -6.64
N ILE A 102 -5.53 -5.68 -7.76
CA ILE A 102 -6.96 -5.93 -8.04
C ILE A 102 -7.52 -7.11 -7.22
N ALA A 103 -6.67 -8.04 -6.76
CA ALA A 103 -7.11 -9.22 -6.05
C ALA A 103 -7.71 -8.95 -4.67
N GLY A 104 -7.42 -7.81 -4.04
CA GLY A 104 -8.15 -7.38 -2.84
C GLY A 104 -9.59 -6.92 -3.15
N PRO A 105 -9.79 -5.86 -3.95
CA PRO A 105 -11.09 -5.27 -4.18
C PRO A 105 -12.06 -6.15 -4.98
N LEU A 106 -11.59 -6.81 -6.04
CA LEU A 106 -12.48 -7.45 -7.03
C LEU A 106 -13.29 -8.62 -6.46
N PRO A 107 -12.72 -9.58 -5.70
CA PRO A 107 -13.50 -10.66 -5.10
C PRO A 107 -14.59 -10.14 -4.16
N GLY A 108 -14.30 -9.09 -3.39
CA GLY A 108 -15.25 -8.46 -2.49
C GLY A 108 -16.40 -7.79 -3.23
N ILE A 109 -16.12 -7.09 -4.34
CA ILE A 109 -17.14 -6.51 -5.22
C ILE A 109 -18.04 -7.60 -5.82
N LEU A 110 -17.45 -8.68 -6.34
CA LEU A 110 -18.21 -9.76 -6.96
C LEU A 110 -19.12 -10.45 -5.96
N LEU A 111 -18.60 -10.77 -4.77
CA LEU A 111 -19.40 -11.39 -3.70
C LEU A 111 -20.49 -10.44 -3.20
N GLY A 112 -20.16 -9.16 -2.98
CA GLY A 112 -21.12 -8.17 -2.51
C GLY A 112 -22.25 -7.95 -3.52
N ALA A 113 -21.91 -7.80 -4.80
CA ALA A 113 -22.89 -7.68 -5.88
C ALA A 113 -23.78 -8.93 -5.99
N PHE A 114 -23.19 -10.13 -5.89
CA PHE A 114 -23.94 -11.37 -5.86
C PHE A 114 -24.95 -11.41 -4.71
N LEU A 115 -24.52 -11.10 -3.48
CA LEU A 115 -25.41 -11.09 -2.31
C LEU A 115 -26.57 -10.09 -2.44
N LEU A 116 -26.30 -8.89 -2.95
CA LEU A 116 -27.35 -7.89 -3.16
C LEU A 116 -28.34 -8.32 -4.24
N LEU A 117 -27.87 -8.87 -5.36
CA LEU A 117 -28.76 -9.32 -6.44
C LEU A 117 -29.54 -10.58 -6.04
N TYR A 118 -28.93 -11.51 -5.30
CA TYR A 118 -29.59 -12.71 -4.78
C TYR A 118 -30.63 -12.39 -3.69
N ASN A 119 -30.53 -11.24 -3.03
CA ASN A 119 -31.52 -10.80 -2.06
C ASN A 119 -32.93 -10.63 -2.68
N TRP A 120 -33.06 -10.47 -4.00
CA TRP A 120 -34.35 -10.46 -4.68
C TRP A 120 -35.05 -11.82 -4.68
N THR A 121 -34.29 -12.92 -4.65
CA THR A 121 -34.84 -14.28 -4.60
C THR A 121 -35.08 -14.74 -3.18
N GLU A 122 -34.14 -14.45 -2.26
CA GLU A 122 -34.27 -14.78 -0.84
C GLU A 122 -33.93 -13.55 0.03
N PRO A 123 -34.95 -12.75 0.39
CA PRO A 123 -34.74 -11.53 1.17
C PRO A 123 -34.16 -11.83 2.55
N SER A 124 -33.01 -11.22 2.84
CA SER A 124 -32.31 -11.34 4.13
C SER A 124 -31.58 -10.04 4.47
N SER A 125 -31.80 -9.53 5.69
CA SER A 125 -31.07 -8.37 6.19
C SER A 125 -29.56 -8.60 6.20
N LEU A 126 -29.12 -9.84 6.43
CA LEU A 126 -27.71 -10.23 6.41
C LEU A 126 -27.09 -10.08 5.02
N TYR A 127 -27.80 -10.45 3.95
CA TYR A 127 -27.31 -10.29 2.58
C TYR A 127 -27.15 -8.82 2.21
N ILE A 128 -28.10 -7.98 2.60
CA ILE A 128 -28.03 -6.53 2.39
C ILE A 128 -26.85 -5.94 3.17
N GLN A 129 -26.72 -6.25 4.46
CA GLN A 129 -25.63 -5.72 5.29
C GLN A 129 -24.26 -6.13 4.78
N LEU A 130 -24.03 -7.45 4.57
CA LEU A 130 -22.76 -7.96 4.04
C LEU A 130 -22.47 -7.40 2.65
N GLY A 131 -23.47 -7.42 1.76
CA GLY A 131 -23.32 -6.98 0.37
C GLY A 131 -22.97 -5.49 0.27
N VAL A 132 -23.65 -4.65 1.04
CA VAL A 132 -23.36 -3.20 1.09
C VAL A 132 -21.97 -2.95 1.65
N ILE A 133 -21.57 -3.60 2.75
CA ILE A 133 -20.24 -3.38 3.36
C ILE A 133 -19.13 -3.89 2.44
N LEU A 134 -19.31 -5.06 1.82
CA LEU A 134 -18.41 -5.60 0.80
C LEU A 134 -18.23 -4.60 -0.34
N ILE A 135 -19.31 -4.13 -0.94
CA ILE A 135 -19.20 -3.18 -2.06
C ILE A 135 -18.54 -1.88 -1.59
N LEU A 136 -19.03 -1.28 -0.50
CA LEU A 136 -18.57 0.02 -0.05
C LEU A 136 -17.06 0.00 0.23
N LEU A 137 -16.57 -0.97 1.01
CA LEU A 137 -15.15 -1.07 1.35
C LEU A 137 -14.29 -1.27 0.10
N ASN A 138 -14.66 -2.18 -0.78
CA ASN A 138 -13.85 -2.53 -1.94
C ASN A 138 -13.88 -1.45 -3.03
N VAL A 139 -15.01 -0.76 -3.24
CA VAL A 139 -15.10 0.38 -4.17
C VAL A 139 -14.32 1.57 -3.64
N MET A 140 -14.37 1.84 -2.33
CA MET A 140 -13.54 2.89 -1.73
C MET A 140 -12.07 2.60 -2.02
N ASN A 141 -11.61 1.35 -1.91
CA ASN A 141 -10.25 0.98 -2.29
C ASN A 141 -9.97 1.09 -3.80
N LEU A 142 -10.97 1.02 -4.69
CA LEU A 142 -10.77 1.29 -6.13
C LEU A 142 -10.66 2.78 -6.47
N ILE A 143 -10.87 3.72 -5.55
CA ILE A 143 -10.72 5.14 -5.84
C ILE A 143 -9.27 5.45 -6.26
N PRO A 144 -9.02 6.24 -7.33
CA PRO A 144 -7.69 6.49 -7.86
C PRO A 144 -6.95 7.55 -7.04
N ILE A 145 -6.74 7.27 -5.75
CA ILE A 145 -6.07 8.13 -4.76
C ILE A 145 -5.00 7.30 -4.04
N ASP A 146 -3.74 7.74 -4.02
CA ASP A 146 -2.69 7.08 -3.22
C ASP A 146 -2.97 7.34 -1.72
N PRO A 147 -3.04 6.33 -0.84
CA PRO A 147 -2.53 4.95 -0.94
C PRO A 147 -3.53 3.85 -1.31
N LEU A 148 -4.78 4.17 -1.66
CA LEU A 148 -5.81 3.18 -1.99
C LEU A 148 -5.41 2.35 -3.21
N ASP A 149 -5.94 1.13 -3.31
CA ASP A 149 -5.58 0.17 -4.37
C ASP A 149 -5.75 0.71 -5.78
N GLY A 150 -6.82 1.47 -6.04
CA GLY A 150 -7.04 2.14 -7.31
C GLY A 150 -5.92 3.11 -7.64
N GLY A 151 -5.46 3.89 -6.65
CA GLY A 151 -4.30 4.77 -6.80
C GLY A 151 -3.00 4.01 -7.02
N GLN A 152 -2.81 2.88 -6.33
CA GLN A 152 -1.66 2.00 -6.55
C GLN A 152 -1.66 1.38 -7.94
N LEU A 153 -2.82 0.95 -8.44
CA LEU A 153 -3.01 0.43 -9.79
C LEU A 153 -2.64 1.49 -10.84
N MET A 154 -3.16 2.72 -10.71
CA MET A 154 -2.79 3.83 -11.62
C MET A 154 -1.28 4.10 -11.59
N ARG A 155 -0.67 4.09 -10.40
CA ARG A 155 0.79 4.23 -10.26
C ARG A 155 1.54 3.13 -11.00
N ILE A 156 1.16 1.87 -10.81
CA ILE A 156 1.82 0.73 -11.44
C ILE A 156 1.68 0.81 -12.97
N LEU A 157 0.48 1.10 -13.50
CA LEU A 157 0.22 1.09 -14.94
C LEU A 157 0.87 2.27 -15.69
N PHE A 158 0.89 3.47 -15.08
CA PHE A 158 1.25 4.72 -15.76
C PHE A 158 2.44 5.47 -15.18
N PHE A 159 2.63 5.47 -13.85
CA PHE A 159 3.58 6.36 -13.18
C PHE A 159 4.81 5.67 -12.60
N ASN A 160 4.95 4.35 -12.75
CA ASN A 160 6.01 3.59 -12.09
C ASN A 160 7.43 4.14 -12.39
N ASN A 161 7.62 4.79 -13.54
CA ASN A 161 8.91 5.31 -14.00
C ASN A 161 9.12 6.81 -13.77
N TYR A 162 8.11 7.51 -13.25
CA TYR A 162 8.13 8.96 -13.12
C TYR A 162 7.94 9.33 -11.66
N GLU A 163 9.01 9.23 -10.87
CA GLU A 163 8.98 9.54 -9.42
C GLU A 163 8.39 10.92 -9.13
N TYR A 164 8.71 11.91 -9.98
CA TYR A 164 8.12 13.24 -9.90
C TYR A 164 6.60 13.24 -10.17
N ALA A 165 6.11 12.44 -11.13
CA ALA A 165 4.68 12.29 -11.34
C ALA A 165 4.00 11.58 -10.16
N GLN A 166 4.66 10.62 -9.52
CA GLN A 166 4.15 9.97 -8.31
C GLN A 166 4.07 10.96 -7.13
N LEU A 167 5.04 11.86 -7.00
CA LEU A 167 5.03 12.94 -6.02
C LEU A 167 3.80 13.84 -6.22
N ILE A 168 3.60 14.31 -7.47
CA ILE A 168 2.46 15.15 -7.85
C ILE A 168 1.15 14.41 -7.59
N PHE A 169 1.06 13.14 -7.98
CA PHE A 169 -0.15 12.33 -7.79
C PHE A 169 -0.51 12.19 -6.30
N THR A 170 0.47 11.94 -5.43
CA THR A 170 0.25 11.91 -3.97
C THR A 170 -0.15 13.29 -3.43
N ALA A 171 0.44 14.38 -3.94
CA ALA A 171 0.08 15.73 -3.51
C ALA A 171 -1.36 16.08 -3.90
N ILE A 172 -1.76 15.80 -5.14
CA ILE A 172 -3.14 16.01 -5.62
C ILE A 172 -4.11 15.12 -4.83
N SER A 173 -3.76 13.85 -4.59
CA SER A 173 -4.55 12.91 -3.79
C SER A 173 -4.82 13.45 -2.37
N SER A 174 -3.76 13.93 -1.69
CA SER A 174 -3.85 14.52 -0.35
C SER A 174 -4.75 15.77 -0.33
N LEU A 175 -4.56 16.68 -1.28
CA LEU A 175 -5.38 17.90 -1.40
C LEU A 175 -6.84 17.59 -1.74
N ALA A 176 -7.09 16.62 -2.61
CA ALA A 176 -8.44 16.20 -2.98
C ALA A 176 -9.21 15.66 -1.76
N VAL A 177 -8.58 14.77 -0.98
CA VAL A 177 -9.22 14.24 0.24
C VAL A 177 -9.48 15.34 1.27
N ALA A 178 -8.50 16.22 1.50
CA ALA A 178 -8.68 17.34 2.42
C ALA A 178 -9.79 18.30 1.94
N GLY A 179 -9.84 18.59 0.64
CA GLY A 179 -10.86 19.44 0.02
C GLY A 179 -12.26 18.87 0.14
N VAL A 180 -12.43 17.56 -0.07
CA VAL A 180 -13.71 16.86 0.19
C VAL A 180 -14.07 16.95 1.67
N GLY A 181 -13.09 16.78 2.56
CA GLY A 181 -13.29 16.97 4.00
C GLY A 181 -13.79 18.37 4.37
N LEU A 182 -13.23 19.41 3.77
CA LEU A 182 -13.70 20.79 3.95
C LEU A 182 -15.12 20.99 3.41
N TYR A 183 -15.42 20.46 2.22
CA TYR A 183 -16.75 20.59 1.60
C TYR A 183 -17.86 19.96 2.45
N PHE A 184 -17.61 18.79 3.05
CA PHE A 184 -18.56 18.08 3.91
C PHE A 184 -18.43 18.42 5.41
N ASN A 185 -17.56 19.37 5.80
CA ASN A 185 -17.23 19.67 7.19
C ASN A 185 -16.79 18.44 8.02
N SER A 186 -16.13 17.48 7.37
CA SER A 186 -15.63 16.25 8.01
C SER A 186 -14.20 16.43 8.48
N TRP A 187 -14.03 16.68 9.78
CA TRP A 187 -12.72 16.83 10.41
C TRP A 187 -11.82 15.59 10.22
N LEU A 188 -12.43 14.39 10.20
CA LEU A 188 -11.72 13.13 9.95
C LEU A 188 -11.05 13.12 8.57
N MET A 189 -11.76 13.52 7.52
CA MET A 189 -11.22 13.56 6.16
C MET A 189 -10.13 14.62 6.01
N ILE A 190 -10.27 15.76 6.69
CA ILE A 190 -9.24 16.81 6.71
C ILE A 190 -7.95 16.26 7.33
N ILE A 191 -8.05 15.63 8.51
CA ILE A 191 -6.90 15.00 9.17
C ILE A 191 -6.29 13.94 8.27
N PHE A 192 -7.10 13.07 7.66
CA PHE A 192 -6.60 12.04 6.76
C PHE A 192 -5.85 12.65 5.56
N GLY A 193 -6.41 13.67 4.91
CA GLY A 193 -5.74 14.39 3.83
C GLY A 193 -4.40 14.99 4.26
N LEU A 194 -4.31 15.58 5.46
CA LEU A 194 -3.06 16.12 6.01
C LEU A 194 -2.03 15.03 6.32
N LEU A 195 -2.45 13.90 6.92
CA LEU A 195 -1.57 12.75 7.18
C LEU A 195 -0.99 12.17 5.88
N LEU A 196 -1.80 12.09 4.81
CA LEU A 196 -1.30 11.72 3.48
C LEU A 196 -0.26 12.72 2.96
N GLY A 197 -0.46 14.01 3.23
CA GLY A 197 0.46 15.08 2.85
C GLY A 197 1.84 14.95 3.50
N LEU A 198 1.94 14.41 4.71
CA LEU A 198 3.23 14.18 5.39
C LEU A 198 4.16 13.25 4.59
N ARG A 199 3.60 12.33 3.79
CA ARG A 199 4.37 11.40 2.94
C ARG A 199 5.11 12.12 1.80
N ILE A 200 4.62 13.28 1.38
CA ILE A 200 5.20 14.06 0.27
C ILE A 200 6.63 14.46 0.61
N LYS A 201 6.91 14.86 1.86
CA LYS A 201 8.26 15.24 2.31
C LYS A 201 9.26 14.09 2.12
N ASN A 202 8.88 12.88 2.53
CA ASN A 202 9.74 11.70 2.41
C ASN A 202 9.93 11.29 0.94
N LYS A 203 8.87 11.32 0.13
CA LYS A 203 8.97 11.06 -1.31
C LYS A 203 9.84 12.08 -2.03
N ASN A 204 9.73 13.36 -1.69
CA ASN A 204 10.54 14.43 -2.28
C ASN A 204 12.02 14.25 -1.94
N LYS A 205 12.34 13.91 -0.67
CA LYS A 205 13.72 13.62 -0.26
C LYS A 205 14.30 12.45 -1.08
N LEU A 206 13.56 11.35 -1.22
CA LEU A 206 13.99 10.20 -2.01
C LEU A 206 14.20 10.57 -3.49
N TYR A 207 13.30 11.36 -4.06
CA TYR A 207 13.43 11.86 -5.43
C TYR A 207 14.71 12.67 -5.63
N LEU A 208 15.03 13.60 -4.71
CA LEU A 208 16.26 14.40 -4.81
C LEU A 208 17.51 13.53 -4.71
N ILE A 209 17.57 12.59 -3.76
CA ILE A 209 18.69 11.65 -3.63
C ILE A 209 18.90 10.84 -4.92
N ARG A 210 17.81 10.31 -5.50
CA ARG A 210 17.88 9.50 -6.74
C ARG A 210 18.18 10.34 -7.97
N LYS A 211 17.76 11.60 -7.98
CA LYS A 211 18.16 12.57 -9.01
C LYS A 211 19.67 12.78 -8.98
N ASP A 212 20.26 13.02 -7.81
CA ASP A 212 21.70 13.20 -7.66
C ASP A 212 22.47 11.91 -8.01
N MET A 213 21.95 10.74 -7.65
CA MET A 213 22.51 9.45 -8.10
C MET A 213 22.54 9.34 -9.62
N LYS A 214 21.47 9.76 -10.29
CA LYS A 214 21.39 9.74 -11.75
C LYS A 214 22.37 10.73 -12.40
N GLU A 215 22.58 11.89 -11.78
CA GLU A 215 23.58 12.87 -12.21
C GLU A 215 25.02 12.32 -12.05
N ASP A 216 25.27 11.51 -11.02
CA ASP A 216 26.55 10.83 -10.74
C ASP A 216 26.75 9.49 -11.49
N ASP A 217 25.84 9.16 -12.44
CA ASP A 217 25.81 7.91 -13.22
C ASP A 217 25.82 6.65 -12.33
N ILE A 218 25.01 6.67 -11.27
CA ILE A 218 24.82 5.57 -10.33
C ILE A 218 23.50 4.87 -10.62
N GLU A 219 23.57 3.59 -11.00
CA GLU A 219 22.40 2.74 -11.13
C GLU A 219 21.82 2.41 -9.75
N TYR A 220 20.62 2.93 -9.47
CA TYR A 220 19.92 2.74 -8.20
C TYR A 220 18.74 1.75 -8.28
N GLU A 221 18.41 1.25 -9.47
CA GLU A 221 17.44 0.16 -9.69
C GLU A 221 18.11 -1.20 -9.41
N SER A 222 18.46 -1.46 -8.15
CA SER A 222 19.19 -2.67 -7.74
C SER A 222 18.86 -3.06 -6.31
N ASN A 223 19.09 -4.32 -5.94
CA ASN A 223 19.02 -4.71 -4.53
C ASN A 223 20.33 -4.34 -3.83
N TYR A 224 20.24 -4.06 -2.52
CA TYR A 224 21.43 -3.81 -1.70
C TYR A 224 22.47 -4.92 -1.81
N ASP A 225 22.04 -6.16 -1.95
CA ASP A 225 22.94 -7.30 -2.00
C ASP A 225 23.78 -7.32 -3.31
N ASP A 226 23.24 -6.72 -4.38
CA ASP A 226 23.81 -6.74 -5.73
C ASP A 226 24.79 -5.57 -6.00
N ILE A 227 24.78 -4.51 -5.18
CA ILE A 227 25.65 -3.34 -5.39
C ILE A 227 27.11 -3.59 -4.97
N SER A 228 28.07 -3.01 -5.70
CA SER A 228 29.50 -3.13 -5.38
C SER A 228 29.96 -2.21 -4.24
N ASN A 229 31.19 -2.37 -3.74
CA ASN A 229 31.74 -1.52 -2.67
C ASN A 229 31.87 -0.05 -3.12
N LYS A 230 32.25 0.14 -4.40
CA LYS A 230 32.32 1.46 -5.03
C LYS A 230 30.94 2.14 -5.07
N THR A 231 29.93 1.41 -5.55
CA THR A 231 28.55 1.93 -5.64
C THR A 231 28.01 2.28 -4.27
N TYR A 232 28.19 1.40 -3.28
CA TYR A 232 27.84 1.66 -1.89
C TYR A 232 28.47 2.95 -1.35
N SER A 233 29.78 3.13 -1.56
CA SER A 233 30.51 4.30 -1.06
C SER A 233 30.02 5.61 -1.67
N LYS A 234 29.73 5.60 -2.98
CA LYS A 234 29.15 6.76 -3.66
C LYS A 234 27.75 7.08 -3.13
N ILE A 235 26.89 6.08 -2.97
CA ILE A 235 25.54 6.28 -2.43
C ILE A 235 25.59 6.80 -0.99
N LYS A 236 26.46 6.24 -0.14
CA LYS A 236 26.67 6.71 1.24
C LYS A 236 26.96 8.21 1.28
N ARG A 237 27.84 8.71 0.40
CA ARG A 237 28.17 10.14 0.31
C ARG A 237 26.94 10.99 0.03
N ILE A 238 26.17 10.64 -1.01
CA ILE A 238 24.94 11.36 -1.38
C ILE A 238 23.93 11.36 -0.24
N ILE A 239 23.74 10.22 0.45
CA ILE A 239 22.80 10.13 1.57
C ILE A 239 23.19 11.05 2.72
N ILE A 240 24.48 11.13 3.05
CA ILE A 240 25.01 12.00 4.12
C ILE A 240 24.75 13.47 3.78
N GLU A 241 24.94 13.89 2.54
CA GLU A 241 24.65 15.26 2.08
C GLU A 241 23.16 15.63 2.29
N HIS A 242 22.24 14.69 2.01
CA HIS A 242 20.79 14.88 2.24
C HIS A 242 20.32 14.57 3.67
N THR A 243 21.21 14.07 4.53
CA THR A 243 20.89 13.64 5.90
C THR A 243 22.05 13.95 6.86
N PRO A 244 22.32 15.23 7.14
CA PRO A 244 23.48 15.64 7.92
C PRO A 244 23.50 15.05 9.35
N VAL A 245 22.32 14.72 9.90
CA VAL A 245 22.18 14.03 11.20
C VAL A 245 22.92 12.69 11.24
N LEU A 246 23.20 12.05 10.10
CA LEU A 246 24.03 10.83 10.07
C LEU A 246 25.45 11.08 10.56
N ASN A 247 26.00 12.28 10.38
CA ASN A 247 27.32 12.64 10.90
C ASN A 247 27.32 12.72 12.43
N GLU A 248 26.24 13.24 13.02
CA GLU A 248 26.08 13.25 14.48
C GLU A 248 25.93 11.82 15.03
N ILE A 249 25.20 10.96 14.31
CA ILE A 249 25.01 9.55 14.71
C ILE A 249 26.34 8.79 14.69
N GLU A 250 27.25 9.10 13.76
CA GLU A 250 28.60 8.51 13.70
C GLU A 250 29.41 8.79 14.97
N GLU A 251 29.31 10.00 15.53
CA GLU A 251 30.06 10.42 16.72
C GLU A 251 29.63 9.68 18.00
N TYR A 252 28.35 9.33 18.12
CA TYR A 252 27.76 8.77 19.35
C TYR A 252 27.50 7.26 19.31
N ASN A 253 27.79 6.56 18.21
CA ASN A 253 27.51 5.13 18.09
C ASN A 253 28.78 4.33 17.80
N GLU A 254 28.79 3.08 18.26
CA GLU A 254 29.79 2.10 17.85
C GLU A 254 29.81 1.95 16.33
N GLU A 255 31.00 1.76 15.75
CA GLU A 255 31.22 1.69 14.30
C GLU A 255 30.31 0.65 13.63
N GLU A 256 30.15 -0.53 14.24
CA GLU A 256 29.26 -1.57 13.72
C GLU A 256 27.80 -1.11 13.66
N ARG A 257 27.32 -0.44 14.73
CA ARG A 257 25.95 0.06 14.81
C ARG A 257 25.72 1.19 13.81
N TYR A 258 26.66 2.11 13.67
CA TYR A 258 26.61 3.17 12.66
C TYR A 258 26.58 2.58 11.24
N ASN A 259 27.46 1.62 10.95
CA ASN A 259 27.49 0.94 9.64
C ASN A 259 26.17 0.25 9.31
N GLN A 260 25.49 -0.38 10.29
CA GLN A 260 24.15 -0.95 10.08
C GLN A 260 23.08 0.12 9.83
N ILE A 261 23.15 1.28 10.50
CA ILE A 261 22.20 2.39 10.26
C ILE A 261 22.38 2.93 8.84
N VAL A 262 23.62 3.20 8.44
CA VAL A 262 23.92 3.69 7.09
C VAL A 262 23.54 2.66 6.03
N ALA A 263 23.86 1.38 6.22
CA ALA A 263 23.48 0.31 5.31
C ALA A 263 21.96 0.24 5.09
N LYS A 264 21.17 0.44 6.16
CA LYS A 264 19.70 0.52 6.04
C LYS A 264 19.23 1.76 5.28
N GLN A 265 19.89 2.91 5.46
CA GLN A 265 19.57 4.09 4.66
C GLN A 265 19.90 3.86 3.17
N VAL A 266 21.04 3.21 2.88
CA VAL A 266 21.43 2.83 1.52
C VAL A 266 20.41 1.88 0.90
N ASP A 267 20.01 0.80 1.58
CA ASP A 267 18.95 -0.11 1.12
C ASP A 267 17.61 0.64 0.90
N GLY A 268 17.30 1.62 1.76
CA GLY A 268 16.06 2.39 1.67
C GLY A 268 15.97 3.40 0.52
N VAL A 269 17.11 3.86 -0.01
CA VAL A 269 17.13 4.78 -1.17
C VAL A 269 17.16 4.03 -2.49
N LEU A 270 17.66 2.79 -2.51
CA LEU A 270 17.61 1.93 -3.68
C LEU A 270 16.16 1.63 -4.10
N PHE A 271 15.97 1.37 -5.39
CA PHE A 271 14.69 0.99 -5.95
C PHE A 271 14.77 -0.48 -6.39
N PRO A 272 13.87 -1.36 -5.90
CA PRO A 272 13.87 -2.74 -6.35
C PRO A 272 13.70 -2.82 -7.88
N PRO A 273 14.50 -3.64 -8.57
CA PRO A 273 14.36 -3.84 -10.01
C PRO A 273 12.90 -4.18 -10.37
N THR A 274 12.35 -3.49 -11.38
CA THR A 274 10.97 -3.72 -11.82
C THR A 274 10.89 -4.01 -13.31
N LYS A 275 10.47 -5.24 -13.65
CA LYS A 275 10.21 -5.67 -15.01
C LYS A 275 8.96 -5.01 -15.58
N LYS A 276 9.13 -4.34 -16.71
CA LYS A 276 8.08 -3.60 -17.44
C LYS A 276 7.42 -4.52 -18.48
N ASP A 277 6.77 -5.57 -18.00
CA ASP A 277 6.20 -6.63 -18.83
C ASP A 277 4.74 -6.40 -19.25
N ALA A 278 4.07 -5.36 -18.75
CA ALA A 278 2.68 -5.09 -19.11
C ALA A 278 2.54 -4.46 -20.50
N SER A 279 1.91 -5.20 -21.41
CA SER A 279 1.51 -4.70 -22.73
C SER A 279 0.40 -3.65 -22.65
N ILE A 280 0.23 -2.84 -23.70
CA ILE A 280 -0.88 -1.88 -23.79
C ILE A 280 -2.23 -2.59 -23.65
N ALA A 281 -2.39 -3.76 -24.28
CA ALA A 281 -3.60 -4.58 -24.16
C ALA A 281 -3.88 -5.00 -22.72
N PHE A 282 -2.84 -5.41 -21.97
CA PHE A 282 -2.98 -5.73 -20.56
C PHE A 282 -3.38 -4.50 -19.73
N LYS A 283 -2.77 -3.34 -19.98
CA LYS A 283 -3.13 -2.10 -19.27
C LYS A 283 -4.59 -1.71 -19.52
N LEU A 284 -5.07 -1.81 -20.76
CA LEU A 284 -6.47 -1.56 -21.11
C LEU A 284 -7.41 -2.57 -20.46
N PHE A 285 -7.03 -3.85 -20.42
CA PHE A 285 -7.78 -4.89 -19.71
C PHE A 285 -7.89 -4.59 -18.20
N MET A 286 -6.80 -4.18 -17.56
CA MET A 286 -6.83 -3.82 -16.13
C MET A 286 -7.69 -2.58 -15.86
N LEU A 287 -7.64 -1.58 -16.75
CA LEU A 287 -8.54 -0.43 -16.68
C LEU A 287 -10.02 -0.83 -16.85
N PHE A 288 -10.30 -1.77 -17.76
CA PHE A 288 -11.65 -2.29 -17.96
C PHE A 288 -12.15 -3.04 -16.71
N LEU A 289 -11.32 -3.88 -16.08
CA LEU A 289 -11.66 -4.53 -14.82
C LEU A 289 -11.92 -3.52 -13.70
N TRP A 290 -11.06 -2.51 -13.59
CA TRP A 290 -11.20 -1.44 -12.61
C TRP A 290 -12.52 -0.66 -12.79
N ALA A 291 -12.79 -0.19 -14.00
CA ALA A 291 -14.04 0.52 -14.31
C ALA A 291 -15.27 -0.39 -14.18
N GLY A 292 -15.16 -1.63 -14.62
CA GLY A 292 -16.21 -2.64 -14.52
C GLY A 292 -16.57 -2.96 -13.07
N GLY A 293 -15.58 -3.01 -12.17
CA GLY A 293 -15.81 -3.14 -10.73
C GLY A 293 -16.64 -2.00 -10.17
N ILE A 294 -16.28 -0.74 -10.50
CA ILE A 294 -17.03 0.44 -10.07
C ILE A 294 -18.46 0.41 -10.63
N ILE A 295 -18.62 0.13 -11.92
CA ILE A 295 -19.94 0.08 -12.58
C ILE A 295 -20.82 -1.01 -11.97
N LEU A 296 -20.29 -2.22 -11.79
CA LEU A 296 -21.01 -3.35 -11.18
C LEU A 296 -21.46 -3.01 -9.76
N SER A 297 -20.59 -2.39 -8.98
CA SER A 297 -20.91 -1.94 -7.63
C SER A 297 -22.02 -0.89 -7.60
N THR A 298 -21.96 0.12 -8.47
CA THR A 298 -23.02 1.13 -8.60
C THR A 298 -24.34 0.47 -8.99
N TYR A 299 -24.33 -0.44 -9.96
CA TYR A 299 -25.51 -1.19 -10.37
C TYR A 299 -26.10 -2.01 -9.21
N ALA A 300 -25.28 -2.80 -8.51
CA ALA A 300 -25.74 -3.66 -7.43
C ALA A 300 -26.30 -2.87 -6.23
N ILE A 301 -25.70 -1.73 -5.87
CA ILE A 301 -26.24 -0.86 -4.80
C ILE A 301 -27.57 -0.22 -5.23
N THR A 302 -27.64 0.31 -6.46
CA THR A 302 -28.86 0.98 -6.95
C THR A 302 -30.00 0.02 -7.24
N ALA A 303 -29.73 -1.28 -7.38
CA ALA A 303 -30.71 -2.34 -7.49
C ALA A 303 -31.49 -2.59 -6.18
N ILE A 304 -31.01 -2.09 -5.04
CA ILE A 304 -31.68 -2.23 -3.74
C ILE A 304 -32.32 -0.91 -3.32
N GLU A 305 -33.56 -0.97 -2.86
CA GLU A 305 -34.25 0.21 -2.34
C GLU A 305 -33.53 0.76 -1.10
N PHE A 306 -33.36 2.08 -1.05
CA PHE A 306 -32.69 2.75 0.05
C PHE A 306 -33.33 2.45 1.42
N ASN A 307 -34.67 2.33 1.46
CA ASN A 307 -35.40 1.95 2.67
C ASN A 307 -35.07 0.53 3.14
N SER A 308 -34.86 -0.41 2.21
CA SER A 308 -34.44 -1.77 2.55
C SER A 308 -33.04 -1.78 3.17
N ILE A 309 -32.14 -0.92 2.68
CA ILE A 309 -30.81 -0.73 3.30
C ILE A 309 -30.97 -0.19 4.71
N ILE A 310 -31.70 0.90 4.91
CA ILE A 310 -31.93 1.49 6.25
C ILE A 310 -32.50 0.44 7.21
N ASN A 311 -33.57 -0.25 6.79
CA ASN A 311 -34.23 -1.25 7.62
C ASN A 311 -33.30 -2.41 7.97
N ALA A 312 -32.47 -2.85 7.02
CA ALA A 312 -31.50 -3.91 7.27
C ALA A 312 -30.48 -3.50 8.34
N PHE A 313 -30.07 -2.24 8.42
CA PHE A 313 -29.12 -1.77 9.44
C PHE A 313 -29.77 -1.42 10.78
N GLN A 314 -31.06 -1.04 10.80
CA GLN A 314 -31.79 -0.66 12.02
C GLN A 314 -32.46 -1.83 12.75
N ASN A 315 -33.02 -2.80 12.02
CA ASN A 315 -33.74 -3.93 12.61
C ASN A 315 -32.79 -5.09 12.88
N ARG A 316 -31.98 -4.94 13.93
CA ARG A 316 -31.10 -5.99 14.47
C ARG A 316 -31.66 -6.50 15.80
#